data_AF-A0A8S4RPH8-F1
#
_entry.id   AF-A0A8S4RPH8-F1
#
_cell.length_a   1.000
_cell.length_b   1.000
_cell.length_c   1.000
_cell.angle_alpha   90.00
_cell.angle_beta   90.00
_cell.angle_gamma   90.00
#
_symmetry.space_group_name_H-M   'P 1'
#
loop_
_entity.id
_entity.type
_entity.pdbx_description
1 polymer ?
#
loop_
_entity_poly.entity_id
_entity_poly.type
_entity_poly.pdbx_seq_one_letter_code
_entity_poly.pdbx_strand_id
1 'polypeptide(L)'
;MCITADSPNPIGFEPMINQRLLPPTFPRYTRIKPRAEALQYFDELVTRLRHAWKITSATNFHTALDFFMEFSRQRACILSRSALQLLYLSPSPASTASMAQAAANTPAGQQRPQHVFMDILRESVKSFVNPPNVSMKAAVGTNPPTREFVENFLTRCIRPFAVLVQVCGHNRARQRDKLALLLDDFAALQDEAESVDALVSGAAGTVLRPYFTTWILYHVLRVMIAYLLSGLELELYSVHEYHYIFWYLYEFLYGWLVSALGRADGLAGEVRKSDAKKSGARKLKKRTRPYAREGLMCQVMQNMCGGYYKALVAFKLQGKIRQPQSEFDNEAVRYKHRFAPLSVLTPPQVHYHEFLELTQPLQYENPVILYLGGCKHFQQARSLLETISVPDNEVTDLLKVAKTNFVVLKLLAGGHKKDSTVPPEFDFSVHRHFPIIKLV
;
A
#
# COMPACT_ATOMS: atom_id res chain seq x y z
N MET A 1 -38.52 -5.70 -0.19
CA MET A 1 -39.33 -6.93 0.01
C MET A 1 -38.62 -8.11 -0.64
N CYS A 2 -38.52 -9.24 0.05
CA CYS A 2 -38.24 -10.52 -0.62
C CYS A 2 -39.55 -10.96 -1.28
N ILE A 3 -39.56 -11.14 -2.60
CA ILE A 3 -40.74 -11.67 -3.27
C ILE A 3 -40.70 -13.19 -3.08
N THR A 4 -41.46 -13.70 -2.12
CA THR A 4 -41.72 -15.13 -1.96
C THR A 4 -42.87 -15.54 -2.88
N ALA A 5 -43.02 -16.85 -3.14
CA ALA A 5 -44.12 -17.38 -3.95
C ALA A 5 -45.52 -16.93 -3.44
N ASP A 6 -45.63 -16.61 -2.15
CA ASP A 6 -46.89 -16.21 -1.49
C ASP A 6 -47.10 -14.68 -1.40
N SER A 7 -46.19 -13.87 -1.93
CA SER A 7 -46.35 -12.40 -1.94
C SER A 7 -47.07 -11.94 -3.22
N PRO A 8 -47.97 -10.93 -3.15
CA PRO A 8 -48.68 -10.44 -4.34
C PRO A 8 -47.67 -10.01 -5.40
N ASN A 9 -47.78 -10.57 -6.60
CA ASN A 9 -46.80 -10.33 -7.65
C ASN A 9 -46.73 -8.83 -7.98
N PRO A 10 -45.59 -8.15 -7.76
CA PRO A 10 -45.47 -6.74 -8.12
C PRO A 10 -45.67 -6.60 -9.64
N ILE A 11 -46.61 -5.73 -10.03
CA ILE A 11 -46.98 -5.49 -11.43
C ILE A 11 -45.70 -5.29 -12.28
N GLY A 12 -45.55 -6.12 -13.32
CA GLY A 12 -44.42 -6.06 -14.27
C GLY A 12 -43.19 -6.88 -13.89
N PHE A 13 -43.19 -7.63 -12.79
CA PHE A 13 -42.13 -8.58 -12.44
C PHE A 13 -42.63 -10.03 -12.51
N GLU A 14 -41.81 -10.96 -13.00
CA GLU A 14 -42.10 -12.40 -13.00
C GLU A 14 -40.99 -13.12 -12.21
N PRO A 15 -41.22 -13.43 -10.92
CA PRO A 15 -40.19 -13.99 -10.04
C PRO A 15 -39.68 -15.37 -10.49
N MET A 16 -40.50 -16.13 -11.21
CA MET A 16 -40.20 -17.50 -11.64
C MET A 16 -39.68 -17.58 -13.08
N ILE A 17 -39.38 -16.44 -13.72
CA ILE A 17 -38.88 -16.41 -15.11
C ILE A 17 -37.60 -17.26 -15.29
N ASN A 18 -36.77 -17.33 -14.25
CA ASN A 18 -35.55 -18.12 -14.22
C ASN A 18 -35.81 -19.63 -14.30
N GLN A 19 -36.98 -20.13 -13.88
CA GLN A 19 -37.33 -21.55 -13.98
C GLN A 19 -37.66 -21.98 -15.40
N ARG A 20 -38.01 -21.03 -16.29
CA ARG A 20 -38.44 -21.32 -17.66
C ARG A 20 -37.37 -21.02 -18.72
N LEU A 21 -36.46 -20.07 -18.45
CA LEU A 21 -35.53 -19.53 -19.46
C LEU A 21 -34.04 -19.75 -19.16
N LEU A 22 -33.66 -20.15 -17.94
CA LEU A 22 -32.26 -20.36 -17.57
C LEU A 22 -31.96 -21.84 -17.33
N PRO A 23 -30.71 -22.28 -17.61
CA PRO A 23 -30.25 -23.61 -17.21
C PRO A 23 -30.41 -23.81 -15.70
N PRO A 24 -30.47 -25.08 -15.22
CA PRO A 24 -30.84 -25.41 -13.84
C PRO A 24 -29.90 -24.71 -12.85
N THR A 25 -30.41 -23.62 -12.27
CA THR A 25 -29.79 -22.87 -11.19
C THR A 25 -30.80 -22.81 -10.05
N PHE A 26 -30.32 -22.87 -8.80
CA PHE A 26 -31.20 -22.76 -7.65
C PHE A 26 -32.04 -21.47 -7.76
N PRO A 27 -33.37 -21.53 -7.51
CA PRO A 27 -34.22 -20.36 -7.52
C PRO A 27 -33.65 -19.25 -6.63
N ARG A 28 -33.47 -18.05 -7.18
CA ARG A 28 -33.01 -16.88 -6.42
C ARG A 28 -34.16 -15.92 -6.22
N TYR A 29 -34.44 -15.59 -4.96
CA TYR A 29 -35.41 -14.56 -4.63
C TYR A 29 -34.84 -13.17 -4.91
N THR A 30 -35.45 -12.46 -5.85
CA THR A 30 -35.09 -11.07 -6.14
C THR A 30 -35.54 -10.18 -4.97
N ARG A 31 -34.57 -9.54 -4.30
CA ARG A 31 -34.86 -8.51 -3.30
C ARG A 31 -35.07 -7.18 -4.03
N ILE A 32 -36.32 -6.72 -4.10
CA ILE A 32 -36.61 -5.37 -4.59
C ILE A 32 -36.35 -4.39 -3.44
N LYS A 33 -35.43 -3.46 -3.67
CA LYS A 33 -35.14 -2.35 -2.75
C LYS A 33 -36.33 -1.39 -2.70
N PRO A 34 -36.72 -0.90 -1.51
CA PRO A 34 -37.69 0.19 -1.40
C PRO A 34 -37.27 1.41 -2.21
N ARG A 35 -38.24 2.17 -2.73
CA ARG A 35 -38.00 3.36 -3.56
C ARG A 35 -37.06 4.37 -2.89
N ALA A 36 -37.23 4.61 -1.58
CA ALA A 36 -36.40 5.57 -0.84
C ALA A 36 -34.92 5.15 -0.82
N GLU A 37 -34.63 3.88 -0.50
CA GLU A 37 -33.27 3.34 -0.54
C GLU A 37 -32.66 3.35 -1.95
N ALA A 38 -33.49 3.10 -2.98
CA ALA A 38 -33.03 3.16 -4.37
C ALA A 38 -32.63 4.58 -4.78
N LEU A 39 -33.43 5.59 -4.42
CA LEU A 39 -33.11 7.00 -4.69
C LEU A 39 -31.84 7.44 -3.94
N GLN A 40 -31.70 7.08 -2.67
CA GLN A 40 -30.48 7.34 -1.90
C GLN A 40 -29.25 6.69 -2.56
N TYR A 41 -29.37 5.44 -3.02
CA TYR A 41 -28.29 4.76 -3.72
C TYR A 41 -27.85 5.52 -4.99
N PHE A 42 -28.79 6.07 -5.76
CA PHE A 42 -28.49 6.85 -6.96
C PHE A 42 -27.79 8.18 -6.62
N ASP A 43 -28.24 8.90 -5.59
CA ASP A 43 -27.59 10.14 -5.15
C ASP A 43 -26.13 9.89 -4.69
N GLU A 44 -25.93 8.84 -3.90
CA GLU A 44 -24.58 8.42 -3.50
C GLU A 44 -23.73 7.97 -4.69
N LEU A 45 -24.34 7.30 -5.69
CA LEU A 45 -23.64 6.89 -6.90
C LEU A 45 -23.16 8.10 -7.70
N VAL A 46 -24.02 9.10 -7.91
CA VAL A 46 -23.63 10.37 -8.57
C VAL A 46 -22.51 11.05 -7.80
N THR A 47 -22.59 11.07 -6.47
CA THR A 47 -21.52 11.62 -5.63
C THR A 47 -20.19 10.87 -5.78
N ARG A 48 -20.22 9.53 -5.80
CA ARG A 48 -19.03 8.70 -6.06
C ARG A 48 -18.45 8.92 -7.46
N LEU A 49 -19.29 9.08 -8.48
CA LEU A 49 -18.84 9.35 -9.86
C LEU A 49 -18.24 10.76 -9.99
N ARG A 50 -18.83 11.78 -9.37
CA ARG A 50 -18.23 13.13 -9.26
C ARG A 50 -16.91 13.10 -8.53
N HIS A 51 -16.78 12.28 -7.47
CA HIS A 51 -15.52 12.11 -6.78
C HIS A 51 -14.49 11.44 -7.70
N ALA A 52 -14.84 10.34 -8.38
CA ALA A 52 -13.97 9.65 -9.33
C ALA A 52 -13.45 10.57 -10.44
N TRP A 53 -14.27 11.51 -10.92
CA TRP A 53 -13.86 12.51 -11.92
C TRP A 53 -12.64 13.33 -11.49
N LYS A 54 -12.41 13.54 -10.18
CA LYS A 54 -11.25 14.29 -9.68
C LYS A 54 -9.90 13.64 -10.05
N ILE A 55 -9.89 12.39 -10.50
CA ILE A 55 -8.67 11.74 -11.03
C ILE A 55 -8.07 12.51 -12.21
N THR A 56 -8.88 13.23 -12.99
CA THR A 56 -8.39 14.03 -14.13
C THR A 56 -7.51 15.20 -13.69
N SER A 57 -7.57 15.56 -12.41
CA SER A 57 -6.72 16.60 -11.81
C SER A 57 -5.40 16.06 -11.26
N ALA A 58 -5.18 14.74 -11.28
CA ALA A 58 -3.92 14.15 -10.85
C ALA A 58 -2.80 14.52 -11.82
N THR A 59 -1.74 15.14 -11.30
CA THR A 59 -0.64 15.68 -12.11
C THR A 59 0.49 14.69 -12.36
N ASN A 60 0.53 13.59 -11.61
CA ASN A 60 1.57 12.57 -11.70
C ASN A 60 1.04 11.20 -11.23
N PHE A 61 1.79 10.15 -11.55
CA PHE A 61 1.43 8.77 -11.24
C PHE A 61 1.23 8.50 -9.74
N HIS A 62 2.09 9.04 -8.86
CA HIS A 62 1.98 8.78 -7.42
C HIS A 62 0.69 9.39 -6.84
N THR A 63 0.36 10.61 -7.22
CA THR A 63 -0.90 11.26 -6.82
C THR A 63 -2.12 10.51 -7.38
N ALA A 64 -2.05 10.02 -8.61
CA ALA A 64 -3.11 9.19 -9.18
C ALA A 64 -3.26 7.89 -8.39
N LEU A 65 -2.17 7.16 -8.12
CA LEU A 65 -2.18 5.92 -7.37
C LEU A 65 -2.75 6.10 -5.96
N ASP A 66 -2.35 7.16 -5.24
CA ASP A 66 -2.89 7.50 -3.93
C ASP A 66 -4.40 7.75 -4.00
N PHE A 67 -4.86 8.46 -5.03
CA PHE A 67 -6.28 8.65 -5.28
C PHE A 67 -7.01 7.32 -5.51
N PHE A 68 -6.44 6.40 -6.31
CA PHE A 68 -7.02 5.07 -6.54
C PHE A 68 -7.15 4.27 -5.25
N MET A 69 -6.12 4.27 -4.40
CA MET A 69 -6.14 3.58 -3.12
C MET A 69 -7.17 4.19 -2.17
N GLU A 70 -7.24 5.53 -2.08
CA GLU A 70 -8.20 6.22 -1.22
C GLU A 70 -9.64 6.03 -1.70
N PHE A 71 -9.88 6.11 -3.00
CA PHE A 71 -11.19 5.84 -3.59
C PHE A 71 -11.66 4.41 -3.31
N SER A 72 -10.73 3.45 -3.39
CA SER A 72 -11.00 2.05 -3.09
C SER A 72 -11.37 1.81 -1.62
N ARG A 73 -10.84 2.63 -0.71
CA ARG A 73 -11.14 2.56 0.73
C ARG A 73 -12.57 2.92 1.08
N GLN A 74 -13.26 3.70 0.26
CA GLN A 74 -14.61 4.22 0.51
C GLN A 74 -15.74 3.21 0.19
N ARG A 75 -15.46 1.90 0.13
CA ARG A 75 -16.42 0.83 -0.24
C ARG A 75 -17.19 1.14 -1.54
N ALA A 76 -16.53 1.75 -2.51
CA ALA A 76 -17.14 2.16 -3.77
C ALA A 76 -17.72 0.97 -4.56
N CYS A 77 -18.87 1.17 -5.21
CA CYS A 77 -19.52 0.12 -5.99
C CYS A 77 -18.72 -0.25 -7.25
N ILE A 78 -19.07 -1.37 -7.90
CA ILE A 78 -18.36 -1.83 -9.11
C ILE A 78 -18.37 -0.77 -10.21
N LEU A 79 -19.52 -0.14 -10.49
CA LEU A 79 -19.65 0.85 -11.55
C LEU A 79 -18.71 2.04 -11.33
N SER A 80 -18.67 2.60 -10.12
CA SER A 80 -17.82 3.75 -9.82
C SER A 80 -16.33 3.42 -9.86
N ARG A 81 -15.93 2.19 -9.46
CA ARG A 81 -14.53 1.73 -9.56
C ARG A 81 -14.12 1.48 -11.02
N SER A 82 -15.03 0.97 -11.84
CA SER A 82 -14.80 0.79 -13.28
C SER A 82 -14.72 2.14 -14.01
N ALA A 83 -15.58 3.10 -13.65
CA ALA A 83 -15.54 4.45 -14.20
C ALA A 83 -14.22 5.14 -13.88
N LEU A 84 -13.75 5.08 -12.63
CA LEU A 84 -12.45 5.63 -12.22
C LEU A 84 -11.30 5.09 -13.07
N GLN A 85 -11.29 3.77 -13.32
CA GLN A 85 -10.27 3.13 -14.16
C GLN A 85 -10.27 3.67 -15.59
N LEU A 86 -11.45 3.83 -16.21
CA LEU A 86 -11.60 4.36 -17.57
C LEU A 86 -11.28 5.85 -17.67
N LEU A 87 -11.54 6.63 -16.61
CA LEU A 87 -11.23 8.05 -16.56
C LEU A 87 -9.72 8.33 -16.49
N TYR A 88 -8.95 7.42 -15.88
CA TYR A 88 -7.50 7.57 -15.77
C TYR A 88 -6.74 7.04 -16.99
N LEU A 89 -7.09 5.84 -17.47
CA LEU A 89 -6.50 5.23 -18.66
C LEU A 89 -7.60 4.77 -19.61
N SER A 90 -7.51 5.22 -20.87
CA SER A 90 -8.32 4.74 -21.98
C SER A 90 -7.40 4.21 -23.09
N PRO A 91 -7.42 2.91 -23.41
CA PRO A 91 -8.29 1.89 -22.82
C PRO A 91 -7.91 1.57 -21.35
N SER A 92 -8.81 0.94 -20.60
CA SER A 92 -8.69 0.70 -19.15
C SER A 92 -7.33 0.14 -18.71
N PRO A 93 -6.92 0.27 -17.43
CA PRO A 93 -5.69 -0.33 -16.93
C PRO A 93 -5.58 -1.85 -17.24
N ALA A 94 -6.69 -2.58 -17.16
CA ALA A 94 -6.75 -4.00 -17.53
C ALA A 94 -6.42 -4.22 -19.02
N SER A 95 -7.00 -3.40 -19.89
CA SER A 95 -6.73 -3.43 -21.33
C SER A 95 -5.27 -3.04 -21.62
N THR A 96 -4.76 -2.01 -20.95
CA THR A 96 -3.37 -1.56 -21.04
C THR A 96 -2.39 -2.69 -20.67
N ALA A 97 -2.66 -3.42 -19.57
CA ALA A 97 -1.87 -4.58 -19.17
C ALA A 97 -1.88 -5.70 -20.23
N SER A 98 -3.05 -6.00 -20.80
CA SER A 98 -3.18 -7.03 -21.85
C SER A 98 -2.45 -6.66 -23.14
N MET A 99 -2.52 -5.39 -23.57
CA MET A 99 -1.81 -4.91 -24.75
C MET A 99 -0.30 -4.93 -24.55
N ALA A 100 0.19 -4.56 -23.36
CA ALA A 100 1.61 -4.62 -23.04
C ALA A 100 2.14 -6.05 -23.07
N GLN A 101 1.35 -7.02 -22.61
CA GLN A 101 1.70 -8.44 -22.71
C GLN A 101 1.78 -8.91 -24.17
N ALA A 102 0.83 -8.50 -25.02
CA ALA A 102 0.87 -8.81 -26.44
C ALA A 102 2.08 -8.16 -27.13
N ALA A 103 2.38 -6.90 -26.80
CA ALA A 103 3.52 -6.16 -27.34
C ALA A 103 4.86 -6.82 -27.01
N ALA A 104 5.02 -7.39 -25.80
CA ALA A 104 6.23 -8.11 -25.39
C ALA A 104 6.53 -9.35 -26.25
N ASN A 105 5.54 -9.91 -26.93
CA ASN A 105 5.67 -11.07 -27.82
C ASN A 105 5.89 -10.70 -29.30
N THR A 106 6.00 -9.40 -29.62
CA THR A 106 6.17 -8.92 -30.99
C THR A 106 7.66 -9.03 -31.41
N PRO A 107 7.99 -9.54 -32.61
CA PRO A 107 9.39 -9.65 -33.06
C PRO A 107 10.13 -8.32 -33.08
N ALA A 108 11.43 -8.36 -32.75
CA ALA A 108 12.31 -7.19 -32.80
C ALA A 108 12.37 -6.62 -34.23
N GLY A 109 12.04 -5.33 -34.40
CA GLY A 109 12.11 -4.62 -35.69
C GLY A 109 10.81 -3.93 -36.13
N GLN A 110 9.67 -4.24 -35.52
CA GLN A 110 8.43 -3.47 -35.73
C GLN A 110 8.34 -2.31 -34.73
N GLN A 111 7.84 -1.15 -35.18
CA GLN A 111 7.59 0.01 -34.31
C GLN A 111 6.60 -0.40 -33.21
N ARG A 112 7.10 -0.47 -31.97
CA ARG A 112 6.23 -0.67 -30.80
C ARG A 112 5.28 0.52 -30.68
N PRO A 113 3.98 0.30 -30.51
CA PRO A 113 3.04 1.40 -30.34
C PRO A 113 3.42 2.23 -29.10
N GLN A 114 3.43 3.55 -29.25
CA GLN A 114 3.65 4.44 -28.11
C GLN A 114 2.50 4.29 -27.11
N HIS A 115 2.80 3.77 -25.93
CA HIS A 115 1.83 3.67 -24.85
C HIS A 115 1.85 4.96 -24.04
N VAL A 116 0.74 5.68 -23.99
CA VAL A 116 0.56 6.87 -23.12
C VAL A 116 0.96 6.58 -21.66
N PHE A 117 0.71 5.35 -21.20
CA PHE A 117 1.09 4.94 -19.86
C PHE A 117 2.62 4.87 -19.65
N MET A 118 3.41 4.56 -20.68
CA MET A 118 4.86 4.63 -20.61
C MET A 118 5.33 6.07 -20.34
N ASP A 119 4.69 7.07 -20.95
CA ASP A 119 5.03 8.48 -20.72
C ASP A 119 4.69 8.92 -19.28
N ILE A 120 3.56 8.44 -18.75
CA ILE A 120 3.18 8.63 -17.35
C ILE A 120 4.24 8.03 -16.40
N LEU A 121 4.69 6.81 -16.66
CA LEU A 121 5.73 6.15 -15.85
C LEU A 121 7.08 6.87 -15.98
N ARG A 122 7.44 7.31 -17.18
CA ARG A 122 8.67 8.08 -17.41
C ARG A 122 8.67 9.40 -16.61
N GLU A 123 7.57 10.14 -16.63
CA GLU A 123 7.45 11.37 -15.84
C GLU A 123 7.38 11.07 -14.33
N SER A 124 6.85 9.91 -13.92
CA SER A 124 6.94 9.44 -12.53
C SER A 124 8.38 9.24 -12.06
N VAL A 125 9.21 8.52 -12.84
CA VAL A 125 10.63 8.34 -12.53
C VAL A 125 11.33 9.70 -12.42
N LYS A 126 11.09 10.58 -13.41
CA LYS A 126 11.71 11.91 -13.46
C LYS A 126 11.29 12.82 -12.31
N SER A 127 10.01 12.84 -11.95
CA SER A 127 9.51 13.64 -10.82
C SER A 127 9.94 13.09 -9.47
N PHE A 128 10.19 11.77 -9.35
CA PHE A 128 10.58 11.10 -8.12
C PHE A 128 12.09 11.18 -7.86
N VAL A 129 12.93 10.70 -8.78
CA VAL A 129 14.39 10.59 -8.59
C VAL A 129 15.21 11.46 -9.54
N ASN A 130 14.56 12.03 -10.58
CA ASN A 130 15.15 12.95 -11.55
C ASN A 130 16.50 12.49 -12.13
N PRO A 131 16.57 11.33 -12.81
CA PRO A 131 17.83 10.82 -13.34
C PRO A 131 18.38 11.76 -14.42
N PRO A 132 19.71 12.03 -14.44
CA PRO A 132 20.33 12.78 -15.51
C PRO A 132 20.08 12.02 -16.84
N ASN A 133 19.70 12.76 -17.87
CA ASN A 133 19.43 12.26 -19.24
C ASN A 133 18.05 11.60 -19.52
N VAL A 134 17.07 11.70 -18.62
CA VAL A 134 15.63 11.51 -18.97
C VAL A 134 14.94 12.86 -19.30
N SER A 135 15.69 13.95 -19.31
CA SER A 135 15.25 15.22 -19.90
C SER A 135 15.37 15.14 -21.43
N MET A 136 14.27 14.84 -22.11
CA MET A 136 14.15 14.73 -23.59
C MET A 136 14.52 16.01 -24.39
N LYS A 137 15.25 16.97 -23.83
CA LYS A 137 15.73 18.16 -24.56
C LYS A 137 17.24 18.38 -24.57
N ALA A 138 18.04 17.46 -24.00
CA ALA A 138 19.47 17.41 -24.30
C ALA A 138 19.75 16.32 -25.35
N ALA A 139 19.35 16.64 -26.59
CA ALA A 139 20.03 16.09 -27.76
C ALA A 139 21.54 16.34 -27.64
N VAL A 140 22.37 15.49 -28.24
CA VAL A 140 23.84 15.64 -28.41
C VAL A 140 24.74 14.99 -27.34
N GLY A 141 24.36 13.85 -26.71
CA GLY A 141 25.37 13.15 -25.88
C GLY A 141 25.07 11.76 -25.30
N THR A 142 23.88 11.19 -25.46
CA THR A 142 23.59 9.86 -24.92
C THR A 142 23.99 8.75 -25.90
N ASN A 143 24.76 7.76 -25.43
CA ASN A 143 24.99 6.51 -26.15
C ASN A 143 23.65 5.90 -26.58
N PRO A 144 23.37 5.71 -27.88
CA PRO A 144 22.15 5.06 -28.38
C PRO A 144 21.73 3.77 -27.65
N PRO A 145 22.65 2.83 -27.29
CA PRO A 145 22.25 1.60 -26.58
C PRO A 145 21.68 1.84 -25.18
N THR A 146 22.16 2.87 -24.46
CA THR A 146 21.67 3.20 -23.12
C THR A 146 20.22 3.65 -23.14
N ARG A 147 19.87 4.45 -24.14
CA ARG A 147 18.49 4.93 -24.31
C ARG A 147 17.53 3.79 -24.61
N GLU A 148 17.92 2.90 -25.51
CA GLU A 148 17.11 1.73 -25.87
C GLU A 148 16.86 0.82 -24.65
N PHE A 149 17.89 0.61 -23.81
CA PHE A 149 17.76 -0.19 -22.60
C PHE A 149 16.77 0.42 -21.59
N VAL A 150 16.83 1.73 -21.36
CA VAL A 150 15.86 2.46 -20.51
C VAL A 150 14.44 2.39 -21.08
N GLU A 151 14.28 2.56 -22.40
CA GLU A 151 12.97 2.45 -23.05
C GLU A 151 12.40 1.02 -22.97
N ASN A 152 13.24 -0.01 -23.07
CA ASN A 152 12.86 -1.41 -22.89
C ASN A 152 12.41 -1.70 -21.46
N PHE A 153 13.16 -1.23 -20.46
CA PHE A 153 12.77 -1.33 -19.06
C PHE A 153 11.42 -0.66 -18.79
N LEU A 154 11.24 0.58 -19.26
CA LEU A 154 9.97 1.30 -19.11
C LEU A 154 8.81 0.59 -19.82
N THR A 155 9.07 -0.05 -20.96
CA THR A 155 8.07 -0.88 -21.66
C THR A 155 7.65 -2.06 -20.79
N ARG A 156 8.60 -2.75 -20.15
CA ARG A 156 8.31 -3.88 -19.25
C ARG A 156 7.57 -3.45 -17.99
N CYS A 157 7.78 -2.23 -17.51
CA CYS A 157 7.02 -1.66 -16.40
C CYS A 157 5.52 -1.45 -16.69
N ILE A 158 5.12 -1.28 -17.96
CA ILE A 158 3.73 -0.94 -18.33
C ILE A 158 2.74 -1.94 -17.72
N ARG A 159 2.98 -3.25 -17.87
CA ARG A 159 2.05 -4.28 -17.41
C ARG A 159 1.93 -4.32 -15.88
N PRO A 160 3.01 -4.49 -15.09
CA PRO A 160 2.89 -4.57 -13.63
C PRO A 160 2.27 -3.30 -13.02
N PHE A 161 2.62 -2.12 -13.53
CA PHE A 161 2.04 -0.86 -13.04
C PHE A 161 0.58 -0.67 -13.46
N ALA A 162 0.18 -1.15 -14.64
CA ALA A 162 -1.23 -1.12 -15.04
C ALA A 162 -2.06 -2.09 -14.19
N VAL A 163 -1.51 -3.26 -13.86
CA VAL A 163 -2.10 -4.21 -12.91
C VAL A 163 -2.20 -3.59 -11.51
N LEU A 164 -1.17 -2.87 -11.03
CA LEU A 164 -1.22 -2.16 -9.74
C LEU A 164 -2.42 -1.21 -9.64
N VAL A 165 -2.67 -0.41 -10.69
CA VAL A 165 -3.84 0.48 -10.77
C VAL A 165 -5.14 -0.33 -10.84
N GLN A 166 -5.18 -1.38 -11.66
CA GLN A 166 -6.33 -2.27 -11.78
C GLN A 166 -6.72 -2.92 -10.45
N VAL A 167 -5.73 -3.33 -9.64
CA VAL A 167 -5.94 -3.98 -8.34
C VAL A 167 -6.76 -3.08 -7.41
N CYS A 168 -6.51 -1.77 -7.41
CA CYS A 168 -7.28 -0.81 -6.61
C CYS A 168 -8.79 -0.83 -6.96
N GLY A 169 -9.16 -1.27 -8.17
CA GLY A 169 -10.55 -1.44 -8.61
C GLY A 169 -11.24 -2.73 -8.14
N HIS A 170 -10.50 -3.71 -7.60
CA HIS A 170 -11.07 -4.97 -7.10
C HIS A 170 -11.68 -4.83 -5.69
N ASN A 171 -12.44 -5.84 -5.25
CA ASN A 171 -12.88 -5.92 -3.85
C ASN A 171 -11.69 -6.27 -2.94
N ARG A 172 -11.82 -6.09 -1.62
CA ARG A 172 -10.66 -6.20 -0.69
C ARG A 172 -10.02 -7.58 -0.64
N ALA A 173 -10.80 -8.65 -0.63
CA ALA A 173 -10.26 -10.01 -0.69
C ALA A 173 -9.44 -10.23 -1.98
N ARG A 174 -10.02 -9.84 -3.13
CA ARG A 174 -9.35 -9.98 -4.42
C ARG A 174 -8.16 -9.04 -4.59
N GLN A 175 -8.18 -7.87 -3.95
CA GLN A 175 -7.03 -6.98 -3.87
C GLN A 175 -5.85 -7.72 -3.24
N ARG A 176 -6.05 -8.30 -2.06
CA ARG A 176 -5.00 -9.03 -1.35
C ARG A 176 -4.39 -10.15 -2.20
N ASP A 177 -5.22 -10.99 -2.82
CA ASP A 177 -4.74 -12.07 -3.69
C ASP A 177 -3.88 -11.54 -4.84
N LYS A 178 -4.32 -10.43 -5.45
CA LYS A 178 -3.62 -9.83 -6.58
C LYS A 178 -2.34 -9.09 -6.18
N LEU A 179 -2.30 -8.49 -4.98
CA LEU A 179 -1.08 -7.89 -4.45
C LEU A 179 0.01 -8.94 -4.28
N ALA A 180 -0.32 -10.14 -3.78
CA ALA A 180 0.64 -11.24 -3.66
C ALA A 180 1.24 -11.63 -5.03
N LEU A 181 0.41 -11.82 -6.05
CA LEU A 181 0.87 -12.14 -7.42
C LEU A 181 1.68 -11.00 -8.04
N LEU A 182 1.33 -9.76 -7.73
CA LEU A 182 2.00 -8.58 -8.27
C LEU A 182 3.43 -8.43 -7.71
N LEU A 183 3.71 -8.96 -6.51
CA LEU A 183 5.07 -8.97 -5.96
C LEU A 183 6.03 -9.84 -6.80
N ASP A 184 5.56 -10.96 -7.35
CA ASP A 184 6.35 -11.78 -8.28
C ASP A 184 6.71 -11.00 -9.56
N ASP A 185 5.74 -10.27 -10.12
CA ASP A 185 5.97 -9.42 -11.30
C ASP A 185 6.99 -8.28 -11.00
N PHE A 186 6.97 -7.74 -9.78
CA PHE A 186 7.90 -6.69 -9.37
C PHE A 186 9.32 -7.18 -9.07
N ALA A 187 9.49 -8.43 -8.62
CA ALA A 187 10.81 -9.01 -8.38
C ALA A 187 11.69 -8.94 -9.63
N ALA A 188 11.15 -9.37 -10.79
CA ALA A 188 11.86 -9.29 -12.06
C ALA A 188 12.22 -7.84 -12.45
N LEU A 189 11.38 -6.85 -12.10
CA LEU A 189 11.67 -5.45 -12.35
C LEU A 189 12.77 -4.89 -11.43
N GLN A 190 12.98 -5.46 -10.24
CA GLN A 190 14.07 -5.04 -9.35
C GLN A 190 15.44 -5.37 -9.94
N ASP A 191 15.62 -6.61 -10.41
CA ASP A 191 16.87 -7.06 -11.02
C ASP A 191 17.19 -6.27 -12.31
N GLU A 192 16.15 -5.99 -13.10
CA GLU A 192 16.31 -5.18 -14.32
C GLU A 192 16.63 -3.72 -13.99
N ALA A 193 16.01 -3.14 -12.94
CA ALA A 193 16.28 -1.77 -12.52
C ALA A 193 17.73 -1.58 -12.07
N GLU A 194 18.31 -2.56 -11.37
CA GLU A 194 19.72 -2.54 -10.99
C GLU A 194 20.63 -2.54 -12.23
N SER A 195 20.31 -3.40 -13.20
CA SER A 195 21.03 -3.47 -14.48
C SER A 195 20.96 -2.16 -15.26
N VAL A 196 19.79 -1.49 -15.28
CA VAL A 196 19.61 -0.18 -15.91
C VAL A 196 20.45 0.88 -15.21
N ASP A 197 20.43 0.93 -13.87
CA ASP A 197 21.21 1.90 -13.09
C ASP A 197 22.72 1.74 -13.31
N ALA A 198 23.21 0.50 -13.36
CA ALA A 198 24.62 0.19 -13.65
C ALA A 198 25.01 0.68 -15.05
N LEU A 199 24.17 0.42 -16.05
CA LEU A 199 24.43 0.80 -17.43
C LEU A 199 24.36 2.33 -17.63
N VAL A 200 23.39 3.01 -17.02
CA VAL A 200 23.27 4.48 -17.07
C VAL A 200 24.46 5.15 -16.40
N SER A 201 24.86 4.65 -15.22
CA SER A 201 26.00 5.21 -14.49
C SER A 201 27.32 4.95 -15.22
N GLY A 202 27.50 3.73 -15.76
CA GLY A 202 28.67 3.36 -16.56
C GLY A 202 28.81 4.18 -17.84
N ALA A 203 27.71 4.39 -18.57
CA ALA A 203 27.71 5.22 -19.78
C ALA A 203 28.02 6.70 -19.49
N ALA A 204 27.67 7.19 -18.30
CA ALA A 204 27.99 8.54 -17.86
C ALA A 204 29.40 8.68 -17.26
N GLY A 205 30.12 7.58 -17.03
CA GLY A 205 31.39 7.57 -16.32
C GLY A 205 31.28 8.06 -14.87
N THR A 206 30.10 7.93 -14.25
CA THR A 206 29.83 8.42 -12.89
C THR A 206 29.71 7.28 -11.89
N VAL A 207 29.86 7.61 -10.60
CA VAL A 207 29.54 6.69 -9.49
C VAL A 207 28.12 6.12 -9.67
N LEU A 208 27.94 4.84 -9.37
CA LEU A 208 26.65 4.15 -9.44
C LEU A 208 25.58 4.97 -8.70
N ARG A 209 24.52 5.33 -9.41
CA ARG A 209 23.36 6.03 -8.86
C ARG A 209 22.11 5.15 -9.01
N PRO A 210 21.47 4.73 -7.90
CA PRO A 210 20.36 3.79 -7.93
C PRO A 210 19.02 4.51 -8.21
N TYR A 211 18.86 5.12 -9.37
CA TYR A 211 17.64 5.87 -9.74
C TYR A 211 16.43 4.94 -9.91
N PHE A 212 16.52 4.00 -10.85
CA PHE A 212 15.44 3.08 -11.18
C PHE A 212 15.22 2.08 -10.04
N THR A 213 16.29 1.62 -9.41
CA THR A 213 16.25 0.76 -8.23
C THR A 213 15.48 1.42 -7.09
N THR A 214 15.74 2.70 -6.80
CA THR A 214 15.02 3.43 -5.74
C THR A 214 13.55 3.64 -6.11
N TRP A 215 13.24 3.91 -7.39
CA TRP A 215 11.86 4.07 -7.85
C TRP A 215 11.06 2.77 -7.75
N ILE A 216 11.59 1.64 -8.23
CA ILE A 216 10.92 0.34 -8.10
C ILE A 216 10.77 -0.06 -6.64
N LEU A 217 11.84 0.08 -5.83
CA LEU A 217 11.81 -0.28 -4.42
C LEU A 217 10.73 0.48 -3.64
N TYR A 218 10.50 1.76 -3.95
CA TYR A 218 9.40 2.52 -3.36
C TYR A 218 8.05 1.85 -3.61
N HIS A 219 7.76 1.44 -4.85
CA HIS A 219 6.49 0.75 -5.19
C HIS A 219 6.40 -0.63 -4.55
N VAL A 220 7.49 -1.40 -4.56
CA VAL A 220 7.57 -2.72 -3.93
C VAL A 220 7.22 -2.64 -2.45
N LEU A 221 7.86 -1.74 -1.70
CA LEU A 221 7.60 -1.55 -0.27
C LEU A 221 6.14 -1.19 -0.01
N ARG A 222 5.54 -0.35 -0.85
CA ARG A 222 4.11 0.00 -0.73
C ARG A 222 3.20 -1.19 -0.97
N VAL A 223 3.50 -2.04 -1.95
CA VAL A 223 2.73 -3.28 -2.21
C VAL A 223 2.88 -4.26 -1.05
N MET A 224 4.09 -4.45 -0.50
CA MET A 224 4.35 -5.31 0.66
C MET A 224 3.56 -4.82 1.90
N ILE A 225 3.60 -3.51 2.17
CA ILE A 225 2.84 -2.88 3.27
C ILE A 225 1.34 -3.07 3.04
N ALA A 226 0.83 -2.80 1.84
CA ALA A 226 -0.58 -2.96 1.52
C ALA A 226 -1.04 -4.42 1.68
N TYR A 227 -0.22 -5.40 1.28
CA TYR A 227 -0.51 -6.82 1.45
C TYR A 227 -0.62 -7.19 2.94
N LEU A 228 0.35 -6.80 3.78
CA LEU A 228 0.30 -7.10 5.21
C LEU A 228 -0.87 -6.39 5.91
N LEU A 229 -1.08 -5.10 5.65
CA LEU A 229 -2.19 -4.36 6.24
C LEU A 229 -3.56 -4.92 5.82
N SER A 230 -3.69 -5.42 4.59
CA SER A 230 -4.94 -6.06 4.14
C SER A 230 -5.28 -7.32 4.95
N GLY A 231 -4.29 -8.00 5.54
CA GLY A 231 -4.54 -9.12 6.43
C GLY A 231 -5.18 -8.72 7.75
N LEU A 232 -4.91 -7.51 8.25
CA LEU A 232 -5.62 -6.93 9.39
C LEU A 232 -7.05 -6.51 8.98
N GLU A 233 -7.20 -5.80 7.86
CA GLU A 233 -8.51 -5.32 7.36
C GLU A 233 -9.49 -6.48 7.05
N LEU A 234 -8.97 -7.64 6.65
CA LEU A 234 -9.74 -8.84 6.33
C LEU A 234 -9.80 -9.86 7.48
N GLU A 235 -9.29 -9.50 8.67
CA GLU A 235 -9.28 -10.36 9.87
C GLU A 235 -8.63 -11.74 9.62
N LEU A 236 -7.57 -11.77 8.80
CA LEU A 236 -6.86 -13.00 8.43
C LEU A 236 -5.78 -13.39 9.45
N TYR A 237 -5.47 -12.50 10.36
CA TYR A 237 -4.52 -12.71 11.45
C TYR A 237 -5.26 -12.87 12.77
N SER A 238 -4.90 -13.90 13.52
CA SER A 238 -5.30 -14.02 14.92
C SER A 238 -4.48 -13.05 15.79
N VAL A 239 -5.01 -12.67 16.96
CA VAL A 239 -4.33 -11.73 17.88
C VAL A 239 -2.91 -12.16 18.26
N HIS A 240 -2.68 -13.45 18.44
CA HIS A 240 -1.35 -14.00 18.75
C HIS A 240 -0.35 -13.94 17.58
N GLU A 241 -0.77 -13.51 16.39
CA GLU A 241 0.07 -13.29 15.22
C GLU A 241 0.46 -11.81 15.08
N TYR A 242 -0.25 -10.89 15.75
CA TYR A 242 -0.08 -9.46 15.55
C TYR A 242 1.34 -8.97 15.87
N HIS A 243 2.03 -9.58 16.85
CA HIS A 243 3.35 -9.11 17.29
C HIS A 243 4.38 -9.13 16.16
N TYR A 244 4.46 -10.23 15.40
CA TYR A 244 5.41 -10.32 14.29
C TYR A 244 4.95 -9.55 13.05
N ILE A 245 3.64 -9.34 12.86
CA ILE A 245 3.12 -8.50 11.76
C ILE A 245 3.50 -7.03 12.01
N PHE A 246 3.21 -6.50 13.20
CA PHE A 246 3.57 -5.13 13.55
C PHE A 246 5.07 -4.94 13.70
N TRP A 247 5.81 -5.93 14.20
CA TRP A 247 7.27 -5.93 14.21
C TRP A 247 7.86 -5.76 12.82
N TYR A 248 7.42 -6.57 11.85
CA TYR A 248 7.97 -6.53 10.49
C TYR A 248 7.67 -5.19 9.79
N LEU A 249 6.46 -4.67 9.98
CA LEU A 249 6.08 -3.33 9.51
C LEU A 249 6.96 -2.23 10.15
N TYR A 250 7.23 -2.33 11.45
CA TYR A 250 7.98 -1.36 12.24
C TYR A 250 9.48 -1.34 11.94
N GLU A 251 10.15 -2.49 12.10
CA GLU A 251 11.61 -2.59 12.00
C GLU A 251 12.09 -2.48 10.55
N PHE A 252 11.31 -3.00 9.60
CA PHE A 252 11.75 -3.12 8.21
C PHE A 252 10.95 -2.23 7.27
N LEU A 253 9.68 -2.55 6.99
CA LEU A 253 9.00 -1.99 5.82
C LEU A 253 8.84 -0.47 5.86
N TYR A 254 8.35 0.09 6.97
CA TYR A 254 8.22 1.55 7.06
C TYR A 254 9.58 2.25 7.18
N GLY A 255 10.56 1.66 7.86
CA GLY A 255 11.92 2.19 7.94
C GLY A 255 12.60 2.24 6.57
N TRP A 256 12.46 1.18 5.79
CA TRP A 256 12.95 1.10 4.41
C TRP A 256 12.21 2.08 3.49
N LEU A 257 10.90 2.26 3.67
CA LEU A 257 10.13 3.21 2.87
C LEU A 257 10.55 4.65 3.14
N VAL A 258 10.72 5.03 4.41
CA VAL A 258 11.27 6.35 4.80
C VAL A 258 12.67 6.53 4.21
N SER A 259 13.52 5.50 4.27
CA SER A 259 14.86 5.52 3.70
C SER A 259 14.84 5.67 2.16
N ALA A 260 13.93 4.99 1.47
CA ALA A 260 13.77 5.09 0.03
C ALA A 260 13.32 6.49 -0.40
N LEU A 261 12.37 7.09 0.33
CA LEU A 261 11.94 8.48 0.12
C LEU A 261 13.11 9.46 0.34
N GLY A 262 13.90 9.27 1.40
CA GLY A 262 15.09 10.07 1.67
C GLY A 262 16.16 9.95 0.57
N ARG A 263 16.40 8.74 0.06
CA ARG A 263 17.28 8.51 -1.09
C ARG A 263 16.78 9.21 -2.35
N ALA A 264 15.48 9.10 -2.64
CA ALA A 264 14.87 9.76 -3.80
C ALA A 264 15.02 11.29 -3.73
N ASP A 265 14.77 11.90 -2.57
CA ASP A 265 15.00 13.33 -2.32
C ASP A 265 16.47 13.73 -2.54
N GLY A 266 17.41 12.88 -2.10
CA GLY A 266 18.84 13.06 -2.32
C GLY A 266 19.21 13.06 -3.81
N LEU A 267 18.80 12.02 -4.54
CA LEU A 267 19.04 11.85 -5.97
C LEU A 267 18.45 13.02 -6.78
N ALA A 268 17.20 13.40 -6.50
CA ALA A 268 16.56 14.52 -7.19
C ALA A 268 17.19 15.87 -6.84
N GLY A 269 17.68 16.02 -5.61
CA GLY A 269 18.35 17.22 -5.12
C GLY A 269 19.72 17.48 -5.76
N GLU A 270 20.51 16.44 -6.03
CA GLU A 270 21.82 16.56 -6.69
C GLU A 270 21.71 17.12 -8.11
N VAL A 271 20.77 16.60 -8.91
CA VAL A 271 20.56 17.04 -10.30
C VAL A 271 20.04 18.49 -10.35
N ARG A 272 19.14 18.87 -9.44
CA ARG A 272 18.66 20.26 -9.36
C ARG A 272 19.77 21.26 -9.02
N LYS A 273 20.79 20.84 -8.26
CA LYS A 273 21.95 21.68 -7.92
C LYS A 273 22.90 21.84 -9.11
N SER A 274 23.09 20.80 -9.92
CA SER A 274 23.92 20.90 -11.14
C SER A 274 23.27 21.82 -12.18
N ASP A 275 21.95 21.74 -12.36
CA ASP A 275 21.20 22.63 -13.26
C ASP A 275 21.26 24.10 -12.80
N ALA A 276 21.10 24.36 -11.50
CA ALA A 276 21.16 25.72 -10.96
C ALA A 276 22.56 26.37 -11.09
N LYS A 277 23.63 25.56 -11.00
CA LYS A 277 25.01 26.03 -11.26
C LYS A 277 25.21 26.40 -12.72
N LYS A 278 24.58 25.70 -13.66
CA LYS A 278 24.63 26.02 -15.10
C LYS A 278 23.80 27.24 -15.47
N SER A 279 22.71 27.53 -14.76
CA SER A 279 21.78 28.60 -15.10
C SER A 279 22.00 29.93 -14.37
N GLY A 280 23.05 30.07 -13.55
CA GLY A 280 23.40 31.33 -12.87
C GLY A 280 22.34 31.89 -11.89
N ALA A 281 21.31 31.11 -11.53
CA ALA A 281 20.15 31.61 -10.79
C ALA A 281 20.44 31.73 -9.28
N ARG A 282 20.39 32.98 -8.75
CA ARG A 282 20.55 33.32 -7.33
C ARG A 282 19.36 32.82 -6.48
N LYS A 283 19.70 32.18 -5.34
CA LYS A 283 18.88 31.88 -4.14
C LYS A 283 17.43 31.41 -4.38
N LEU A 284 17.28 30.10 -4.47
CA LEU A 284 16.00 29.40 -4.39
C LEU A 284 15.37 29.54 -2.99
N LYS A 285 14.14 30.09 -2.93
CA LYS A 285 13.19 29.97 -1.80
C LYS A 285 13.24 28.56 -1.22
N LYS A 286 13.15 28.42 0.12
CA LYS A 286 13.05 27.14 0.86
C LYS A 286 11.98 26.27 0.18
N ARG A 287 12.40 25.36 -0.70
CA ARG A 287 11.49 24.66 -1.63
C ARG A 287 10.75 23.55 -0.89
N THR A 288 9.44 23.48 -1.10
CA THR A 288 8.55 22.42 -0.60
C THR A 288 9.08 21.06 -1.05
N ARG A 289 9.35 20.16 -0.10
CA ARG A 289 9.73 18.77 -0.39
C ARG A 289 8.47 18.02 -0.86
N PRO A 290 8.43 17.50 -2.11
CA PRO A 290 7.21 16.92 -2.69
C PRO A 290 6.62 15.77 -1.87
N TYR A 291 7.49 15.00 -1.20
CA TYR A 291 7.12 13.81 -0.42
C TYR A 291 7.22 14.01 1.09
N ALA A 292 7.34 15.25 1.58
CA ALA A 292 7.48 15.49 3.02
C ALA A 292 6.27 15.00 3.83
N ARG A 293 5.05 15.20 3.32
CA ARG A 293 3.84 14.71 3.98
C ARG A 293 3.81 13.18 4.02
N GLU A 294 4.12 12.53 2.91
CA GLU A 294 4.16 11.07 2.83
C GLU A 294 5.23 10.50 3.77
N GLY A 295 6.44 11.07 3.77
CA GLY A 295 7.51 10.66 4.68
C GLY A 295 7.13 10.84 6.16
N LEU A 296 6.45 11.95 6.49
CA LEU A 296 5.90 12.16 7.83
C LEU A 296 4.87 11.09 8.19
N MET A 297 3.93 10.79 7.30
CA MET A 297 2.93 9.76 7.53
C MET A 297 3.56 8.36 7.66
N CYS A 298 4.60 8.03 6.89
CA CYS A 298 5.33 6.78 7.04
C CYS A 298 5.98 6.67 8.43
N GLN A 299 6.56 7.75 8.95
CA GLN A 299 7.11 7.77 10.31
C GLN A 299 6.03 7.65 11.39
N VAL A 300 4.85 8.24 11.17
CA VAL A 300 3.69 8.03 12.04
C VAL A 300 3.33 6.55 12.05
N MET A 301 3.11 5.94 10.88
CA MET A 301 2.73 4.54 10.78
C MET A 301 3.79 3.59 11.37
N GLN A 302 5.07 3.91 11.18
CA GLN A 302 6.18 3.19 11.81
C GLN A 302 6.03 3.22 13.33
N ASN A 303 5.88 4.40 13.93
CA ASN A 303 5.72 4.53 15.38
C ASN A 303 4.43 3.89 15.89
N MET A 304 3.33 3.93 15.14
CA MET A 304 2.11 3.18 15.48
C MET A 304 2.43 1.68 15.58
N CYS A 305 3.09 1.11 14.57
CA CYS A 305 3.50 -0.30 14.57
C CYS A 305 4.44 -0.63 15.74
N GLY A 306 5.42 0.24 16.04
CA GLY A 306 6.31 0.08 17.19
C GLY A 306 5.56 0.05 18.52
N GLY A 307 4.54 0.90 18.68
CA GLY A 307 3.66 0.91 19.84
C GLY A 307 2.93 -0.41 20.05
N TYR A 308 2.30 -0.94 19.00
CA TYR A 308 1.62 -2.24 19.06
C TYR A 308 2.58 -3.39 19.28
N TYR A 309 3.70 -3.41 18.57
CA TYR A 309 4.70 -4.46 18.71
C TYR A 309 5.12 -4.63 20.17
N LYS A 310 5.53 -3.54 20.84
CA LYS A 310 5.95 -3.59 22.25
C LYS A 310 4.80 -3.99 23.18
N ALA A 311 3.59 -3.47 22.94
CA ALA A 311 2.41 -3.84 23.72
C ALA A 311 2.08 -5.33 23.62
N LEU A 312 2.08 -5.87 22.41
CA LEU A 312 1.73 -7.27 22.14
C LEU A 312 2.75 -8.23 22.72
N VAL A 313 4.05 -7.91 22.65
CA VAL A 313 5.08 -8.71 23.34
C VAL A 313 4.84 -8.69 24.85
N ALA A 314 4.59 -7.52 25.44
CA ALA A 314 4.30 -7.41 26.87
C ALA A 314 3.06 -8.23 27.29
N PHE A 315 1.98 -8.17 26.50
CA PHE A 315 0.78 -8.98 26.73
C PHE A 315 1.06 -10.48 26.60
N LYS A 316 1.89 -10.91 25.64
CA LYS A 316 2.32 -12.30 25.47
C LYS A 316 3.10 -12.77 26.71
N LEU A 317 4.06 -11.99 27.20
CA LEU A 317 4.85 -12.32 28.40
C LEU A 317 4.02 -12.40 29.69
N GLN A 318 2.96 -11.61 29.78
CA GLN A 318 2.02 -11.64 30.90
C GLN A 318 0.94 -12.73 30.77
N GLY A 319 0.98 -13.57 29.72
CA GLY A 319 -0.03 -14.60 29.48
C GLY A 319 -1.42 -14.04 29.13
N LYS A 320 -1.52 -12.75 28.79
CA LYS A 320 -2.79 -12.09 28.41
C LYS A 320 -3.21 -12.40 26.98
N ILE A 321 -2.32 -12.90 26.13
CA ILE A 321 -2.66 -13.35 24.77
C ILE A 321 -2.70 -14.88 24.74
N ARG A 322 -3.87 -15.43 24.47
CA ARG A 322 -4.06 -16.87 24.29
C ARG A 322 -3.21 -17.38 23.12
N GLN A 323 -2.30 -18.31 23.42
CA GLN A 323 -1.50 -19.01 22.42
C GLN A 323 -2.22 -20.30 21.98
N PRO A 324 -2.10 -20.71 20.72
CA PRO A 324 -2.56 -22.02 20.28
C PRO A 324 -1.78 -23.17 20.93
N GLN A 325 -2.41 -24.34 21.00
CA GLN A 325 -1.77 -25.55 21.53
C GLN A 325 -0.74 -26.07 20.53
N SER A 326 0.50 -26.31 21.00
CA SER A 326 1.64 -26.68 20.15
C SER A 326 1.47 -28.01 19.41
N GLU A 327 0.60 -28.91 19.90
CA GLU A 327 0.30 -30.19 19.25
C GLU A 327 -0.45 -30.02 17.92
N PHE A 328 -1.16 -28.91 17.73
CA PHE A 328 -1.92 -28.60 16.52
C PHE A 328 -1.39 -27.36 15.78
N ASP A 329 -0.27 -26.79 16.24
CA ASP A 329 0.19 -25.49 15.79
C ASP A 329 1.71 -25.32 15.76
N ASN A 330 2.18 -24.52 14.81
CA ASN A 330 3.58 -24.14 14.71
C ASN A 330 3.71 -22.67 14.26
N GLU A 331 4.26 -21.81 15.13
CA GLU A 331 4.48 -20.38 14.84
C GLU A 331 5.35 -20.18 13.59
N ALA A 332 6.36 -21.03 13.36
CA ALA A 332 7.22 -20.96 12.18
C ALA A 332 6.44 -21.19 10.87
N VAL A 333 5.49 -22.12 10.87
CA VAL A 333 4.65 -22.42 9.69
C VAL A 333 3.73 -21.24 9.39
N ARG A 334 3.07 -20.68 10.41
CA ARG A 334 2.24 -19.48 10.25
C ARG A 334 3.05 -18.31 9.73
N TYR A 335 4.18 -18.01 10.38
CA TYR A 335 5.08 -16.94 10.00
C TYR A 335 5.47 -17.08 8.52
N LYS A 336 5.97 -18.26 8.13
CA LYS A 336 6.33 -18.55 6.73
C LYS A 336 5.16 -18.30 5.79
N HIS A 337 3.95 -18.74 6.13
CA HIS A 337 2.77 -18.52 5.29
C HIS A 337 2.36 -17.04 5.21
N ARG A 338 2.48 -16.27 6.30
CA ARG A 338 2.12 -14.84 6.31
C ARG A 338 3.05 -14.01 5.43
N PHE A 339 4.35 -14.34 5.46
CA PHE A 339 5.39 -13.61 4.74
C PHE A 339 5.76 -14.23 3.38
N ALA A 340 5.23 -15.39 3.01
CA ALA A 340 5.59 -16.09 1.76
C ALA A 340 5.57 -15.19 0.51
N PRO A 341 4.57 -14.32 0.27
CA PRO A 341 4.59 -13.47 -0.93
C PRO A 341 5.70 -12.41 -0.96
N LEU A 342 6.39 -12.17 0.15
CA LEU A 342 7.49 -11.21 0.24
C LEU A 342 8.85 -11.85 -0.10
N SER A 343 8.92 -13.19 -0.28
CA SER A 343 10.18 -13.92 -0.38
C SER A 343 10.99 -13.67 -1.65
N VAL A 344 10.35 -13.14 -2.69
CA VAL A 344 10.92 -13.00 -4.04
C VAL A 344 11.62 -11.66 -4.27
N LEU A 345 11.66 -10.78 -3.26
CA LEU A 345 12.03 -9.38 -3.42
C LEU A 345 13.33 -9.04 -2.70
N THR A 346 13.94 -7.94 -3.14
CA THR A 346 15.06 -7.28 -2.44
C THR A 346 14.56 -6.02 -1.72
N PRO A 347 14.86 -5.81 -0.43
CA PRO A 347 15.63 -6.69 0.46
C PRO A 347 14.88 -8.00 0.81
N PRO A 348 15.62 -9.09 1.09
CA PRO A 348 15.05 -10.41 1.32
C PRO A 348 14.11 -10.41 2.53
N GLN A 349 13.14 -11.33 2.50
CA GLN A 349 12.31 -11.60 3.66
C GLN A 349 13.18 -12.01 4.86
N VAL A 350 12.78 -11.60 6.06
CA VAL A 350 13.44 -12.06 7.29
C VAL A 350 12.86 -13.41 7.64
N HIS A 351 13.69 -14.44 7.69
CA HIS A 351 13.26 -15.79 8.02
C HIS A 351 12.88 -15.92 9.50
N TYR A 352 12.12 -16.97 9.83
CA TYR A 352 11.60 -17.14 11.19
C TYR A 352 12.71 -17.28 12.26
N HIS A 353 13.83 -17.95 11.93
CA HIS A 353 14.95 -18.06 12.86
C HIS A 353 15.60 -16.70 13.15
N GLU A 354 15.79 -15.86 12.12
CA GLU A 354 16.30 -14.49 12.27
C GLU A 354 15.32 -13.62 13.08
N PHE A 355 14.00 -13.78 12.88
CA PHE A 355 13.00 -13.14 13.72
C PHE A 355 13.17 -13.53 15.20
N LEU A 356 13.37 -14.81 15.50
CA LEU A 356 13.60 -15.25 16.87
C LEU A 356 14.89 -14.65 17.45
N GLU A 357 15.98 -14.62 16.69
CA GLU A 357 17.25 -14.02 17.13
C GLU A 357 17.11 -12.52 17.43
N LEU A 358 16.48 -11.77 16.51
CA LEU A 358 16.27 -10.32 16.65
C LEU A 358 15.29 -9.96 17.78
N THR A 359 14.42 -10.89 18.17
CA THR A 359 13.42 -10.66 19.22
C THR A 359 13.73 -11.37 20.54
N GLN A 360 14.76 -12.22 20.59
CA GLN A 360 15.16 -12.99 21.77
C GLN A 360 15.35 -12.11 23.02
N PRO A 361 16.00 -10.93 22.97
CA PRO A 361 16.17 -10.10 24.16
C PRO A 361 14.83 -9.66 24.77
N LEU A 362 13.82 -9.44 23.92
CA LEU A 362 12.51 -8.96 24.35
C LEU A 362 11.66 -10.06 25.00
N GLN A 363 12.04 -11.34 24.86
CA GLN A 363 11.32 -12.46 25.45
C GLN A 363 11.53 -12.58 26.97
N TYR A 364 12.57 -11.94 27.50
CA TYR A 364 12.90 -11.95 28.93
C TYR A 364 12.82 -10.56 29.57
N GLU A 365 12.37 -9.57 28.79
CA GLU A 365 12.29 -8.19 29.22
C GLU A 365 11.14 -7.98 30.21
N ASN A 366 11.28 -7.00 31.11
CA ASN A 366 10.20 -6.65 32.01
C ASN A 366 9.01 -6.06 31.21
N PRO A 367 7.78 -6.61 31.31
CA PRO A 367 6.61 -6.08 30.60
C PRO A 367 6.35 -4.59 30.83
N VAL A 368 6.70 -4.05 31.99
CA VAL A 368 6.60 -2.61 32.28
C VAL A 368 7.51 -1.78 31.37
N ILE A 369 8.74 -2.24 31.13
CA ILE A 369 9.69 -1.57 30.23
C ILE A 369 9.14 -1.58 28.80
N LEU A 370 8.54 -2.70 28.37
CA LEU A 370 7.90 -2.81 27.06
C LEU A 370 6.70 -1.87 26.92
N TYR A 371 5.83 -1.77 27.93
CA TYR A 371 4.72 -0.80 27.91
C TYR A 371 5.22 0.64 27.83
N LEU A 372 6.27 1.00 28.57
CA LEU A 372 6.89 2.32 28.50
C LEU A 372 7.54 2.57 27.12
N GLY A 373 8.15 1.55 26.51
CA GLY A 373 8.65 1.60 25.14
C GLY A 373 7.52 1.86 24.14
N GLY A 374 6.40 1.15 24.28
CA GLY A 374 5.19 1.39 23.48
C GLY A 374 4.61 2.79 23.68
N CYS A 375 4.63 3.32 24.92
CA CYS A 375 4.22 4.70 25.20
C CYS A 375 5.08 5.72 24.43
N LYS A 376 6.40 5.54 24.40
CA LYS A 376 7.30 6.43 23.65
C LYS A 376 6.93 6.46 22.17
N HIS A 377 6.64 5.30 21.58
CA HIS A 377 6.21 5.20 20.19
C HIS A 377 4.87 5.89 19.91
N PHE A 378 3.82 5.61 20.69
CA PHE A 378 2.53 6.29 20.52
C PHE A 378 2.63 7.81 20.76
N GLN A 379 3.47 8.24 21.72
CA GLN A 379 3.75 9.65 21.93
C GLN A 379 4.47 10.28 20.74
N GLN A 380 5.44 9.59 20.13
CA GLN A 380 6.13 10.08 18.94
C GLN A 380 5.17 10.19 17.74
N ALA A 381 4.33 9.17 17.50
CA ALA A 381 3.30 9.22 16.47
C ALA A 381 2.35 10.41 16.68
N ARG A 382 1.89 10.61 17.91
CA ARG A 382 1.07 11.77 18.29
C ARG A 382 1.78 13.10 18.00
N SER A 383 3.02 13.27 18.47
CA SER A 383 3.78 14.51 18.27
C SER A 383 3.93 14.84 16.78
N LEU A 384 4.20 13.83 15.94
CA LEU A 384 4.30 13.99 14.49
C LEU A 384 2.95 14.39 13.87
N LEU A 385 1.85 13.74 14.25
CA LEU A 385 0.50 14.06 13.78
C LEU A 385 0.10 15.50 14.16
N GLU A 386 0.43 15.95 15.37
CA GLU A 386 0.14 17.32 15.84
C GLU A 386 0.90 18.42 15.07
N THR A 387 1.94 18.07 14.30
CA THR A 387 2.61 19.03 13.39
C THR A 387 1.83 19.31 12.11
N ILE A 388 0.81 18.50 11.78
CA ILE A 388 0.01 18.65 10.56
C ILE A 388 -1.05 19.74 10.80
N SER A 389 -0.86 20.89 10.15
CA SER A 389 -1.72 22.07 10.35
C SER A 389 -3.15 21.92 9.83
N VAL A 390 -3.35 21.10 8.80
CA VAL A 390 -4.66 20.80 8.21
C VAL A 390 -4.88 19.29 8.27
N PRO A 391 -5.43 18.77 9.38
CA PRO A 391 -5.68 17.34 9.54
C PRO A 391 -6.86 16.91 8.66
N ASP A 392 -6.68 15.80 7.95
CA ASP A 392 -7.78 15.07 7.31
C ASP A 392 -8.34 14.01 8.28
N ASN A 393 -9.32 13.24 7.81
CA ASN A 393 -9.94 12.19 8.62
C ASN A 393 -8.92 11.14 9.07
N GLU A 394 -8.00 10.73 8.17
CA GLU A 394 -6.94 9.77 8.48
C GLU A 394 -6.06 10.27 9.64
N VAL A 395 -5.60 11.52 9.60
CA VAL A 395 -4.81 12.13 10.68
C VAL A 395 -5.61 12.18 11.99
N THR A 396 -6.90 12.50 11.92
CA THR A 396 -7.78 12.58 13.08
C THR A 396 -7.98 11.21 13.75
N ASP A 397 -8.23 10.18 12.96
CA ASP A 397 -8.43 8.81 13.43
C ASP A 397 -7.15 8.25 14.05
N LEU A 398 -6.00 8.42 13.38
CA LEU A 398 -4.70 8.01 13.92
C LEU A 398 -4.35 8.76 15.21
N LEU A 399 -4.66 10.06 15.30
CA LEU A 399 -4.41 10.84 16.51
C LEU A 399 -5.24 10.33 17.69
N LYS A 400 -6.51 9.97 17.46
CA LYS A 400 -7.37 9.35 18.46
C LYS A 400 -6.82 8.01 18.93
N VAL A 401 -6.40 7.15 18.00
CA VAL A 401 -5.79 5.84 18.32
C VAL A 401 -4.51 6.02 19.13
N ALA A 402 -3.59 6.87 18.67
CA ALA A 402 -2.31 7.11 19.34
C ALA A 402 -2.50 7.64 20.77
N LYS A 403 -3.38 8.64 20.97
CA LYS A 403 -3.69 9.19 22.29
C LYS A 403 -4.30 8.16 23.23
N THR A 404 -5.25 7.38 22.74
CA THR A 404 -5.95 6.38 23.55
C THR A 404 -4.99 5.26 23.97
N ASN A 405 -4.26 4.69 23.01
CA ASN A 405 -3.34 3.59 23.29
C ASN A 405 -2.14 4.03 24.14
N PHE A 406 -1.67 5.27 24.01
CA PHE A 406 -0.69 5.85 24.93
C PHE A 406 -1.17 5.80 26.38
N VAL A 407 -2.42 6.23 26.65
CA VAL A 407 -3.00 6.21 28.01
C VAL A 407 -3.13 4.78 28.51
N VAL A 408 -3.63 3.86 27.68
CA VAL A 408 -3.80 2.45 28.03
C VAL A 408 -2.47 1.82 28.46
N LEU A 409 -1.41 2.00 27.66
CA LEU A 409 -0.09 1.45 28.00
C LEU A 409 0.50 2.11 29.26
N LYS A 410 0.25 3.41 29.48
CA LYS A 410 0.69 4.11 30.69
C LYS A 410 0.00 3.56 31.95
N LEU A 411 -1.29 3.23 31.87
CA LEU A 411 -2.03 2.59 32.96
C LEU A 411 -1.47 1.20 33.28
N LEU A 412 -1.20 0.39 32.26
CA LEU A 412 -0.61 -0.94 32.41
C LEU A 412 0.79 -0.88 33.02
N ALA A 413 1.62 0.07 32.58
CA ALA A 413 2.93 0.32 33.17
C ALA A 413 2.85 0.74 34.65
N GLY A 414 1.78 1.45 35.03
CA GLY A 414 1.46 1.81 36.41
C GLY A 414 0.87 0.67 37.26
N GLY A 415 0.73 -0.54 36.72
CA GLY A 415 0.22 -1.72 37.44
C GLY A 415 -1.29 -1.92 37.36
N HIS A 416 -2.02 -1.13 36.57
CA HIS A 416 -3.44 -1.36 36.36
C HIS A 416 -3.68 -2.74 35.71
N LYS A 417 -4.58 -3.55 36.28
CA LYS A 417 -4.88 -4.92 35.80
C LYS A 417 -3.64 -5.82 35.69
N LYS A 418 -2.65 -5.63 36.56
CA LYS A 418 -1.42 -6.45 36.61
C LYS A 418 -1.74 -7.94 36.79
N ASP A 419 -2.68 -8.25 37.68
CA ASP A 419 -3.03 -9.64 38.05
C ASP A 419 -4.15 -10.23 37.17
N SER A 420 -4.73 -9.43 36.26
CA SER A 420 -5.78 -9.91 35.35
C SER A 420 -5.18 -10.72 34.20
N THR A 421 -5.74 -11.90 33.96
CA THR A 421 -5.44 -12.75 32.80
C THR A 421 -6.40 -12.53 31.63
N VAL A 422 -7.38 -11.63 31.79
CA VAL A 422 -8.36 -11.33 30.74
C VAL A 422 -7.63 -10.70 29.53
N PRO A 423 -7.80 -11.24 28.31
CA PRO A 423 -7.16 -10.70 27.13
C PRO A 423 -7.68 -9.31 26.79
N PRO A 424 -6.82 -8.39 26.30
CA PRO A 424 -7.29 -7.12 25.77
C PRO A 424 -8.09 -7.33 24.48
N GLU A 425 -9.09 -6.47 24.26
CA GLU A 425 -9.81 -6.38 23.01
C GLU A 425 -9.16 -5.36 22.08
N PHE A 426 -9.21 -5.63 20.77
CA PHE A 426 -8.65 -4.78 19.73
C PHE A 426 -9.77 -4.23 18.85
N ASP A 427 -10.14 -2.96 19.07
CA ASP A 427 -11.26 -2.30 18.39
C ASP A 427 -10.80 -1.53 17.13
N PHE A 428 -11.12 -2.06 15.96
CA PHE A 428 -10.82 -1.48 14.65
C PHE A 428 -11.86 -0.47 14.14
N SER A 429 -12.87 -0.12 14.94
CA SER A 429 -13.95 0.79 14.51
C SER A 429 -13.49 2.20 14.16
N VAL A 430 -12.39 2.67 14.76
CA VAL A 430 -11.79 3.99 14.47
C VAL A 430 -10.83 3.92 13.30
N HIS A 431 -9.96 2.90 13.25
CA HIS A 431 -8.99 2.76 12.17
C HIS A 431 -8.80 1.29 11.79
N ARG A 432 -8.92 1.02 10.48
CA ARG A 432 -8.97 -0.32 9.90
C ARG A 432 -7.71 -1.18 10.08
N HIS A 433 -6.56 -0.56 10.34
CA HIS A 433 -5.29 -1.28 10.55
C HIS A 433 -4.72 -1.11 11.97
N PHE A 434 -5.23 -0.15 12.75
CA PHE A 434 -4.61 0.24 14.02
C PHE A 434 -5.71 0.32 15.08
N PRO A 435 -5.91 -0.76 15.86
CA PRO A 435 -7.03 -0.88 16.78
C PRO A 435 -6.82 -0.10 18.08
N ILE A 436 -7.90 0.44 18.64
CA ILE A 436 -7.87 0.89 20.04
C ILE A 436 -7.79 -0.34 20.94
N ILE A 437 -6.79 -0.36 21.83
CA ILE A 437 -6.61 -1.40 22.83
C ILE A 437 -7.61 -1.13 23.97
N LYS A 438 -8.49 -2.08 24.25
CA LYS A 438 -9.44 -2.01 25.37
C LYS A 438 -9.08 -3.04 26.42
N LEU A 439 -9.01 -2.60 27.68
CA LEU A 439 -8.77 -3.49 28.81
C LEU A 439 -10.12 -3.92 29.38
N VAL A 440 -10.46 -5.21 29.24
CA VAL A 440 -11.70 -5.81 29.77
C VAL A 440 -11.59 -6.13 31.24
#